data_AF-A0A975JAD5-F1
#
_entry.id   AF-A0A975JAD5-F1
#
_cell.length_a   1.000
_cell.length_b   1.000
_cell.length_c   1.000
_cell.angle_alpha   90.00
_cell.angle_beta   90.00
_cell.angle_gamma   90.00
#
_symmetry.space_group_name_H-M   'P 1'
#
loop_
_entity.id
_entity.type
_entity.pdbx_description
1 polymer ?
#
loop_
_entity_poly.entity_id
_entity_poly.type
_entity_poly.pdbx_seq_one_letter_code
_entity_poly.pdbx_strand_id
1 'polypeptide(L)'
;MSKVIAFWSVDGGVGKTTMSTNMALKTAEMFPDKKVALLDLNLFNPDIDLHLGLTSKDLKNMLDYFLRNDITFENIDNYMFVYGKNKNLRILTGLYDINYFDKFEVKHFVLIIEYLKQMGFDYIYIDINSSLNVDATFVSLTNADKVIIVGEPQYTSLRNIDTYIEKVLKAKLNISESKLEILINQFDASLITKREIRHIFGKDDIYFIQENKKIKDSINKSEPFVLKDKVRDLRKSIEEVERLINDISI
;
A
#
# COMPACT_ATOMS: atom_id res chain seq x y z
N MET A 1 13.83 13.43 -4.33
CA MET A 1 13.95 12.00 -4.65
C MET A 1 12.62 11.38 -4.28
N SER A 2 12.03 10.55 -5.14
CA SER A 2 10.74 9.90 -4.87
C SER A 2 10.84 8.95 -3.68
N LYS A 3 9.81 8.90 -2.83
CA LYS A 3 9.67 7.94 -1.75
C LYS A 3 8.77 6.79 -2.21
N VAL A 4 9.28 5.56 -2.21
CA VAL A 4 8.50 4.35 -2.52
C VAL A 4 8.06 3.68 -1.21
N ILE A 5 6.75 3.51 -1.04
CA ILE A 5 6.12 2.95 0.16
C ILE A 5 5.30 1.73 -0.22
N ALA A 6 5.75 0.54 0.21
CA ALA A 6 5.07 -0.72 -0.07
C ALA A 6 4.25 -1.21 1.13
N PHE A 7 3.06 -1.77 0.90
CA PHE A 7 2.18 -2.31 1.94
C PHE A 7 2.17 -3.82 1.87
N TRP A 8 2.72 -4.47 2.88
CA TRP A 8 2.88 -5.92 2.89
C TRP A 8 2.37 -6.54 4.19
N SER A 9 2.06 -7.84 4.15
CA SER A 9 1.72 -8.65 5.33
C SER A 9 1.98 -10.12 5.04
N VAL A 10 2.21 -10.91 6.08
CA VAL A 10 2.20 -12.38 5.98
C VAL A 10 0.79 -12.88 5.65
N ASP A 11 -0.23 -12.25 6.23
CA ASP A 11 -1.62 -12.72 6.16
C ASP A 11 -2.42 -11.98 5.07
N GLY A 12 -3.43 -12.66 4.53
CA GLY A 12 -4.45 -12.06 3.66
C GLY A 12 -5.53 -11.37 4.49
N GLY A 13 -6.26 -10.42 3.91
CA GLY A 13 -7.43 -9.82 4.57
C GLY A 13 -7.17 -8.78 5.68
N VAL A 14 -5.92 -8.58 6.11
CA VAL A 14 -5.55 -7.65 7.21
C VAL A 14 -5.79 -6.16 6.94
N GLY A 15 -6.21 -5.80 5.72
CA GLY A 15 -6.50 -4.42 5.31
C GLY A 15 -5.35 -3.67 4.64
N LYS A 16 -4.41 -4.35 3.97
CA LYS A 16 -3.34 -3.71 3.18
C LYS A 16 -3.87 -2.69 2.18
N THR A 17 -4.82 -3.10 1.32
CA THR A 17 -5.50 -2.25 0.34
C THR A 17 -6.24 -1.08 0.99
N THR A 18 -6.86 -1.31 2.16
CA THR A 18 -7.50 -0.23 2.92
C THR A 18 -6.47 0.83 3.29
N MET A 19 -5.34 0.40 3.84
CA MET A 19 -4.33 1.32 4.35
C MET A 19 -3.56 2.01 3.23
N SER A 20 -3.13 1.30 2.19
CA SER A 20 -2.42 1.87 1.04
C SER A 20 -3.27 2.95 0.35
N THR A 21 -4.55 2.65 0.12
CA THR A 21 -5.51 3.57 -0.53
C THR A 21 -5.73 4.82 0.31
N ASN A 22 -6.03 4.66 1.60
CA ASN A 22 -6.31 5.77 2.49
C ASN A 22 -5.06 6.63 2.74
N MET A 23 -3.88 6.01 2.86
CA MET A 23 -2.62 6.75 3.01
C MET A 23 -2.26 7.55 1.76
N ALA A 24 -2.41 6.98 0.56
CA ALA A 24 -2.13 7.72 -0.68
C ALA A 24 -3.07 8.93 -0.84
N LEU A 25 -4.36 8.77 -0.55
CA LEU A 25 -5.33 9.86 -0.59
C LEU A 25 -5.01 10.95 0.42
N LYS A 26 -4.74 10.56 1.67
CA LYS A 26 -4.45 11.53 2.73
C LYS A 26 -3.12 12.25 2.47
N THR A 27 -2.14 11.57 1.91
CA THR A 27 -0.86 12.19 1.48
C THR A 27 -1.10 13.23 0.39
N ALA A 28 -1.91 12.91 -0.62
CA ALA A 28 -2.25 13.85 -1.68
C ALA A 28 -3.02 15.07 -1.17
N GLU A 29 -3.86 14.91 -0.13
CA GLU A 29 -4.58 16.00 0.54
C GLU A 29 -3.66 16.86 1.41
N MET A 30 -2.79 16.25 2.21
CA MET A 30 -1.84 16.94 3.10
C MET A 30 -0.77 17.72 2.32
N PHE A 31 -0.36 17.20 1.16
CA PHE A 31 0.71 17.78 0.35
C PHE A 31 0.24 18.06 -1.09
N PRO A 32 -0.57 19.12 -1.30
CA PRO A 32 -1.17 19.41 -2.60
C PRO A 32 -0.15 19.71 -3.71
N ASP A 33 1.05 20.16 -3.35
CA ASP A 33 2.16 20.43 -4.30
C ASP A 33 2.99 19.19 -4.63
N LYS A 34 2.67 18.04 -4.02
CA LYS A 34 3.40 16.78 -4.20
C LYS A 34 2.62 15.83 -5.09
N LYS A 35 3.31 15.21 -6.05
CA LYS A 35 2.72 14.20 -6.93
C LYS A 35 2.70 12.85 -6.22
N VAL A 36 1.55 12.20 -6.17
CA VAL A 36 1.34 10.92 -5.50
C VAL A 36 0.86 9.87 -6.51
N ALA A 37 1.47 8.70 -6.49
CA ALA A 37 1.00 7.52 -7.22
C ALA A 37 0.52 6.46 -6.24
N LEU A 38 -0.57 5.78 -6.57
CA LEU A 38 -1.05 4.57 -5.91
C LEU A 38 -1.10 3.44 -6.94
N LEU A 39 -0.38 2.35 -6.69
CA LEU A 39 -0.29 1.20 -7.57
C LEU A 39 -0.93 -0.02 -6.91
N ASP A 40 -1.89 -0.64 -7.60
CA ASP A 40 -2.42 -1.94 -7.25
C ASP A 40 -1.58 -3.04 -7.91
N LEU A 41 -0.60 -3.54 -7.18
CA LEU A 41 0.24 -4.67 -7.59
C LEU A 41 -0.09 -5.93 -6.76
N ASN A 42 -1.28 -5.98 -6.15
CA ASN A 42 -1.83 -7.19 -5.56
C ASN A 42 -2.47 -8.08 -6.64
N LEU A 43 -1.63 -8.57 -7.55
CA LEU A 43 -2.03 -9.34 -8.75
C LEU A 43 -2.97 -10.53 -8.53
N PHE A 44 -3.07 -11.13 -7.34
CA PHE A 44 -4.05 -12.20 -7.08
C PHE A 44 -5.42 -11.68 -6.66
N ASN A 45 -5.47 -10.53 -5.99
CA ASN A 45 -6.68 -9.94 -5.43
C ASN A 45 -6.59 -8.40 -5.50
N PRO A 46 -6.62 -7.81 -6.70
CA PRO A 46 -6.60 -6.36 -6.84
C PRO A 46 -7.96 -5.78 -6.44
N ASP A 47 -7.95 -4.83 -5.51
CA ASP A 47 -9.16 -4.30 -4.88
C ASP A 47 -9.16 -2.76 -4.77
N ILE A 48 -8.12 -2.05 -5.24
CA ILE A 48 -8.04 -0.58 -5.13
C ILE A 48 -9.19 0.11 -5.87
N ASP A 49 -9.59 -0.41 -7.04
CA ASP A 49 -10.72 0.12 -7.79
C ASP A 49 -12.04 -0.03 -7.03
N LEU A 50 -12.26 -1.16 -6.36
CA LEU A 50 -13.43 -1.39 -5.51
C LEU A 50 -13.47 -0.42 -4.33
N HIS A 51 -12.32 -0.16 -3.71
CA HIS A 51 -12.19 0.80 -2.60
C HIS A 51 -12.53 2.24 -3.01
N LEU A 52 -12.44 2.56 -4.29
CA LEU A 52 -12.57 3.90 -4.85
C LEU A 52 -13.78 4.05 -5.79
N GLY A 53 -14.46 2.97 -6.14
CA GLY A 53 -15.61 2.99 -7.05
C GLY A 53 -15.18 3.35 -8.47
N LEU A 54 -13.97 2.95 -8.86
CA LEU A 54 -13.42 3.18 -10.18
C LEU A 54 -13.86 2.07 -11.13
N THR A 55 -14.21 2.42 -12.36
CA THR A 55 -14.44 1.45 -13.44
C THR A 55 -13.09 1.13 -14.07
N SER A 56 -12.59 -0.08 -13.87
CA SER A 56 -11.18 -0.46 -13.97
C SER A 56 -10.53 -0.16 -15.34
N LYS A 57 -9.36 0.50 -15.32
CA LYS A 57 -8.37 0.47 -16.42
C LYS A 57 -7.39 -0.62 -16.06
N ASP A 58 -7.68 -1.82 -16.50
CA ASP A 58 -6.92 -3.02 -16.17
C ASP A 58 -5.44 -2.88 -16.57
N LEU A 59 -4.53 -3.27 -15.67
CA LEU A 59 -3.07 -3.30 -15.91
C LEU A 59 -2.73 -4.04 -17.21
N LYS A 60 -3.52 -5.05 -17.61
CA LYS A 60 -3.33 -5.77 -18.89
C LYS A 60 -3.29 -4.86 -20.10
N ASN A 61 -3.94 -3.69 -20.06
CA ASN A 61 -4.01 -2.78 -21.19
C ASN A 61 -2.65 -2.12 -21.50
N MET A 62 -1.69 -2.18 -20.57
CA MET A 62 -0.31 -1.77 -20.81
C MET A 62 0.60 -2.91 -21.31
N LEU A 63 0.14 -4.16 -21.28
CA LEU A 63 0.98 -5.32 -21.54
C LEU A 63 1.56 -5.30 -22.96
N ASP A 64 0.77 -4.96 -23.97
CA ASP A 64 1.25 -4.91 -25.35
C ASP A 64 2.43 -3.95 -25.52
N TYR A 65 2.43 -2.83 -24.78
CA TYR A 65 3.53 -1.88 -24.83
C TYR A 65 4.80 -2.42 -24.17
N PHE A 66 4.63 -3.14 -23.07
CA PHE A 66 5.74 -3.82 -22.40
C PHE A 66 6.36 -4.89 -23.30
N LEU A 67 5.54 -5.73 -23.96
CA LEU A 67 6.02 -6.81 -24.83
C LEU A 67 6.76 -6.29 -26.07
N ARG A 68 6.41 -5.09 -26.55
CA ARG A 68 7.09 -4.44 -27.69
C ARG A 68 8.28 -3.57 -27.29
N ASN A 69 8.50 -3.36 -26.00
CA ASN A 69 9.47 -2.40 -25.45
C ASN A 69 9.26 -0.96 -25.95
N ASP A 70 8.01 -0.55 -26.16
CA ASP A 70 7.62 0.79 -26.65
C ASP A 70 6.80 1.59 -25.61
N ILE A 71 6.74 1.12 -24.35
CA ILE A 71 6.09 1.84 -23.25
C ILE A 71 6.73 3.21 -23.03
N THR A 72 5.91 4.25 -22.93
CA THR A 72 6.34 5.64 -22.65
C THR A 72 5.71 6.18 -21.37
N PHE A 73 6.20 7.33 -20.89
CA PHE A 73 5.57 8.04 -19.76
C PHE A 73 4.11 8.44 -20.05
N GLU A 74 3.82 8.80 -21.30
CA GLU A 74 2.46 9.17 -21.72
C GLU A 74 1.53 7.95 -21.67
N ASN A 75 2.00 6.78 -22.09
CA ASN A 75 1.21 5.55 -21.96
C ASN A 75 0.87 5.29 -20.49
N ILE A 76 1.86 5.31 -19.59
CA ILE A 76 1.62 5.09 -18.15
C ILE A 76 0.59 6.10 -17.60
N ASP A 77 0.76 7.41 -17.83
CA ASP A 77 -0.18 8.42 -17.31
C ASP A 77 -1.60 8.22 -17.85
N ASN A 78 -1.74 7.88 -19.15
CA ASN A 78 -3.03 7.63 -19.80
C ASN A 78 -3.79 6.43 -19.19
N TYR A 79 -3.07 5.43 -18.69
CA TYR A 79 -3.67 4.26 -18.03
C TYR A 79 -3.93 4.45 -16.54
N MET A 80 -3.47 5.55 -15.94
CA MET A 80 -3.79 5.89 -14.57
C MET A 80 -5.11 6.68 -14.46
N PHE A 81 -5.73 6.62 -13.29
CA PHE A 81 -6.89 7.44 -12.92
C PHE A 81 -6.45 8.66 -12.13
N VAL A 82 -7.23 9.72 -12.28
CA VAL A 82 -7.30 10.80 -11.29
C VAL A 82 -8.51 10.56 -10.41
N TYR A 83 -8.32 10.57 -9.09
CA TYR A 83 -9.42 10.34 -8.16
C TYR A 83 -9.97 11.65 -7.60
N GLY A 84 -11.28 11.86 -7.76
CA GLY A 84 -12.00 12.99 -7.18
C GLY A 84 -11.37 14.36 -7.54
N LYS A 85 -11.17 15.20 -6.51
CA LYS A 85 -10.57 16.54 -6.67
C LYS A 85 -9.03 16.54 -6.59
N ASN A 86 -8.42 15.43 -6.19
CA ASN A 86 -6.98 15.33 -5.91
C ASN A 86 -6.24 15.13 -7.24
N LYS A 87 -6.07 16.23 -8.00
CA LYS A 87 -5.40 16.22 -9.31
C LYS A 87 -3.93 15.81 -9.24
N ASN A 88 -3.32 15.83 -8.07
CA ASN A 88 -1.97 15.39 -7.80
C ASN A 88 -1.85 13.89 -7.48
N LEU A 89 -2.96 13.16 -7.37
CA LEU A 89 -2.99 11.71 -7.21
C LEU A 89 -3.22 11.01 -8.55
N ARG A 90 -2.38 10.02 -8.87
CA ARG A 90 -2.60 9.07 -9.96
C ARG A 90 -2.73 7.66 -9.42
N ILE A 91 -3.64 6.88 -9.99
CA ILE A 91 -3.96 5.53 -9.50
C ILE A 91 -3.87 4.54 -10.66
N LEU A 92 -3.02 3.53 -10.52
CA LEU A 92 -2.96 2.38 -11.40
C LEU A 92 -3.73 1.24 -10.76
N THR A 93 -4.83 0.82 -11.39
CA THR A 93 -5.63 -0.33 -10.95
C THR A 93 -5.00 -1.65 -11.38
N GLY A 94 -5.39 -2.75 -10.74
CA GLY A 94 -4.64 -4.01 -10.83
C GLY A 94 -4.92 -4.84 -12.08
N LEU A 95 -4.42 -6.07 -12.05
CA LEU A 95 -4.61 -7.08 -13.09
C LEU A 95 -5.74 -8.04 -12.70
N TYR A 96 -6.87 -7.99 -13.42
CA TYR A 96 -8.06 -8.78 -13.07
C TYR A 96 -8.16 -10.12 -13.83
N ASP A 97 -7.46 -10.23 -14.96
CA ASP A 97 -7.45 -11.44 -15.78
C ASP A 97 -6.18 -12.27 -15.51
N ILE A 98 -6.36 -13.35 -14.75
CA ILE A 98 -5.28 -14.25 -14.33
C ILE A 98 -4.52 -14.88 -15.51
N ASN A 99 -5.14 -14.98 -16.70
CA ASN A 99 -4.47 -15.54 -17.89
C ASN A 99 -3.31 -14.67 -18.39
N TYR A 100 -3.19 -13.44 -17.90
CA TYR A 100 -2.12 -12.51 -18.24
C TYR A 100 -1.05 -12.42 -17.15
N PHE A 101 -1.24 -13.08 -15.99
CA PHE A 101 -0.30 -13.01 -14.86
C PHE A 101 1.12 -13.39 -15.28
N ASP A 102 1.29 -14.54 -15.93
CA ASP A 102 2.59 -15.07 -16.39
C ASP A 102 3.22 -14.25 -17.53
N LYS A 103 2.50 -13.28 -18.11
CA LYS A 103 3.03 -12.40 -19.17
C LYS A 103 3.71 -11.16 -18.61
N PHE A 104 3.48 -10.83 -17.33
CA PHE A 104 4.19 -9.76 -16.66
C PHE A 104 5.46 -10.28 -16.01
N GLU A 105 6.60 -9.74 -16.43
CA GLU A 105 7.92 -10.08 -15.90
C GLU A 105 8.41 -9.01 -14.91
N VAL A 106 9.37 -9.38 -14.04
CA VAL A 106 10.13 -8.47 -13.16
C VAL A 106 10.46 -7.12 -13.80
N LYS A 107 10.98 -7.12 -15.03
CA LYS A 107 11.39 -5.89 -15.74
C LYS A 107 10.24 -4.90 -15.96
N HIS A 108 9.00 -5.38 -16.13
CA HIS A 108 7.85 -4.50 -16.35
C HIS A 108 7.50 -3.73 -15.07
N PHE A 109 7.53 -4.39 -13.91
CA PHE A 109 7.28 -3.73 -12.63
C PHE A 109 8.39 -2.75 -12.26
N VAL A 110 9.66 -3.09 -12.55
CA VAL A 110 10.79 -2.16 -12.37
C VAL A 110 10.60 -0.91 -13.24
N LEU A 111 10.24 -1.09 -14.51
CA LEU A 111 9.99 0.02 -15.43
C LEU A 111 8.86 0.94 -14.94
N ILE A 112 7.75 0.38 -14.44
CA ILE A 112 6.63 1.18 -13.90
C ILE A 112 7.14 2.10 -12.77
N ILE A 113 7.83 1.53 -11.78
CA ILE A 113 8.32 2.30 -10.63
C ILE A 113 9.33 3.37 -11.08
N GLU A 114 10.30 3.02 -11.92
CA GLU A 114 11.33 3.95 -12.40
C GLU A 114 10.74 5.07 -13.26
N TYR A 115 9.74 4.78 -14.09
CA TYR A 115 9.08 5.79 -14.91
C TYR A 115 8.31 6.78 -14.05
N LEU A 116 7.60 6.32 -13.01
CA LEU A 116 6.95 7.21 -12.05
C LEU A 116 7.96 8.10 -11.34
N LYS A 117 9.13 7.58 -10.95
CA LYS A 117 10.21 8.42 -10.40
C LYS A 117 10.66 9.49 -11.39
N GLN A 118 10.86 9.13 -12.67
CA GLN A 118 11.28 10.06 -13.74
C GLN A 118 10.20 11.10 -14.09
N MET A 119 8.92 10.74 -13.99
CA MET A 119 7.77 11.65 -14.16
C MET A 119 7.62 12.64 -12.98
N GLY A 120 8.46 12.51 -11.95
CA GLY A 120 8.53 13.41 -10.81
C GLY A 120 7.49 13.13 -9.74
N PHE A 121 7.03 11.88 -9.59
CA PHE A 121 6.20 11.51 -8.43
C PHE A 121 7.02 11.60 -7.15
N ASP A 122 6.55 12.35 -6.16
CA ASP A 122 7.20 12.50 -4.87
C ASP A 122 6.94 11.28 -3.98
N TYR A 123 5.75 10.69 -4.06
CA TYR A 123 5.35 9.50 -3.29
C TYR A 123 4.73 8.44 -4.20
N ILE A 124 5.17 7.19 -4.03
CA ILE A 124 4.67 6.03 -4.77
C ILE A 124 4.23 4.98 -3.75
N TYR A 125 2.92 4.87 -3.52
CA TYR A 125 2.29 3.88 -2.67
C TYR A 125 2.00 2.62 -3.49
N ILE A 126 2.39 1.45 -2.97
CA ILE A 126 2.21 0.17 -3.67
C ILE A 126 1.50 -0.83 -2.75
N ASP A 127 0.31 -1.26 -3.14
CA ASP A 127 -0.36 -2.41 -2.54
C ASP A 127 0.14 -3.71 -3.19
N ILE A 128 0.60 -4.68 -2.39
CA ILE A 128 1.23 -5.89 -2.93
C ILE A 128 0.68 -7.17 -2.32
N ASN A 129 0.91 -8.29 -3.00
CA ASN A 129 0.51 -9.61 -2.51
C ASN A 129 1.24 -9.96 -1.21
N SER A 130 0.61 -10.77 -0.36
CA SER A 130 1.28 -11.34 0.82
C SER A 130 2.38 -12.33 0.43
N SER A 131 2.26 -13.01 -0.72
CA SER A 131 3.28 -13.92 -1.23
C SER A 131 4.49 -13.17 -1.80
N LEU A 132 5.67 -13.48 -1.27
CA LEU A 132 6.95 -12.95 -1.74
C LEU A 132 7.43 -13.58 -3.06
N ASN A 133 6.82 -14.69 -3.49
CA ASN A 133 7.14 -15.36 -4.75
C ASN A 133 6.49 -14.68 -5.97
N VAL A 134 5.67 -13.65 -5.75
CA VAL A 134 5.09 -12.85 -6.84
C VAL A 134 6.11 -11.80 -7.25
N ASP A 135 6.49 -11.76 -8.53
CA ASP A 135 7.50 -10.84 -9.07
C ASP A 135 7.22 -9.38 -8.70
N ALA A 136 5.96 -8.95 -8.81
CA ALA A 136 5.55 -7.59 -8.44
C ALA A 136 5.80 -7.30 -6.94
N THR A 137 5.56 -8.27 -6.06
CA THR A 137 5.85 -8.15 -4.61
C THR A 137 7.35 -8.01 -4.37
N PHE A 138 8.16 -8.88 -4.98
CA PHE A 138 9.61 -8.85 -4.85
C PHE A 138 10.20 -7.52 -5.33
N VAL A 139 9.79 -7.06 -6.52
CA VAL A 139 10.23 -5.77 -7.09
C VAL A 139 9.84 -4.60 -6.19
N SER A 140 8.61 -4.60 -5.68
CA SER A 140 8.12 -3.51 -4.83
C SER A 140 8.88 -3.44 -3.51
N LEU A 141 9.14 -4.58 -2.85
CA LEU A 141 9.89 -4.62 -1.58
C LEU A 141 11.36 -4.22 -1.76
N THR A 142 12.00 -4.65 -2.84
CA THR A 142 13.41 -4.31 -3.11
C THR A 142 13.61 -2.85 -3.50
N ASN A 143 12.60 -2.22 -4.12
CA ASN A 143 12.60 -0.80 -4.47
C ASN A 143 12.02 0.12 -3.39
N ALA A 144 11.43 -0.43 -2.32
CA ALA A 144 10.80 0.36 -1.27
C ALA A 144 11.84 1.11 -0.41
N ASP A 145 11.55 2.39 -0.15
CA ASP A 145 12.22 3.17 0.89
C ASP A 145 11.62 2.86 2.26
N LYS A 146 10.31 2.60 2.30
CA LYS A 146 9.58 2.16 3.49
C LYS A 146 8.64 1.00 3.15
N VAL A 147 8.58 0.02 4.04
CA VAL A 147 7.63 -1.09 3.96
C VAL A 147 6.73 -1.00 5.18
N ILE A 148 5.44 -0.76 4.95
CA ILE A 148 4.41 -0.79 5.98
C ILE A 148 3.93 -2.23 6.10
N ILE A 149 4.32 -2.87 7.20
CA ILE A 149 3.90 -4.23 7.55
C ILE A 149 2.55 -4.13 8.29
N VAL A 150 1.48 -4.58 7.63
CA VAL A 150 0.12 -4.52 8.17
C VAL A 150 -0.19 -5.82 8.91
N GLY A 151 -0.64 -5.72 10.16
CA GLY A 151 -1.06 -6.86 10.97
C GLY A 151 -2.41 -6.62 11.65
N GLU A 152 -2.98 -7.69 12.20
CA GLU A 152 -4.18 -7.65 13.04
C GLU A 152 -3.81 -7.95 14.50
N PRO A 153 -4.61 -7.53 15.50
CA PRO A 153 -4.31 -7.70 16.93
C PRO A 153 -4.54 -9.15 17.42
N GLN A 154 -4.06 -10.14 16.66
CA GLN A 154 -4.13 -11.55 17.01
C GLN A 154 -2.72 -12.08 17.28
N TYR A 155 -2.49 -12.61 18.49
CA TYR A 155 -1.16 -13.03 18.95
C TYR A 155 -0.40 -13.91 17.95
N THR A 156 -1.07 -14.90 17.34
CA THR A 156 -0.45 -15.81 16.37
C THR A 156 -0.03 -15.10 15.08
N SER A 157 -0.86 -14.19 14.56
CA SER A 157 -0.54 -13.38 13.37
C SER A 157 0.66 -12.47 13.65
N LEU A 158 0.64 -11.77 14.79
CA LEU A 158 1.74 -10.88 15.21
C LEU A 158 3.07 -11.63 15.35
N ARG A 159 3.07 -12.82 15.96
CA ARG A 159 4.28 -13.66 16.08
C ARG A 159 4.77 -14.18 14.73
N ASN A 160 3.86 -14.51 13.82
CA ASN A 160 4.22 -14.93 12.47
C ASN A 160 4.88 -13.77 11.71
N ILE A 161 4.32 -12.57 11.79
CA ILE A 161 4.89 -11.36 11.19
C ILE A 161 6.31 -11.10 11.72
N ASP A 162 6.49 -11.08 13.05
CA ASP A 162 7.79 -10.89 13.69
C ASP A 162 8.83 -11.91 13.19
N THR A 163 8.45 -13.19 13.16
CA THR A 163 9.32 -14.27 12.64
C THR A 163 9.66 -14.08 11.16
N TYR A 164 8.70 -13.63 10.33
CA TYR A 164 8.90 -13.42 8.90
C TYR A 164 9.79 -12.22 8.61
N ILE A 165 9.64 -11.15 9.39
CA ILE A 165 10.51 -9.98 9.34
C ILE A 165 11.96 -10.44 9.54
N GLU A 166 12.25 -11.17 10.61
CA GLU A 166 13.60 -11.61 10.93
C GLU A 166 14.16 -12.61 9.91
N LYS A 167 13.41 -13.68 9.63
CA LYS A 167 13.92 -14.82 8.86
C LYS A 167 13.84 -14.65 7.35
N VAL A 168 13.00 -13.76 6.85
CA VAL A 168 12.73 -13.64 5.42
C VAL A 168 13.05 -12.25 4.92
N LEU A 169 12.43 -11.21 5.47
CA LEU A 169 12.65 -9.84 4.98
C LEU A 169 14.09 -9.37 5.26
N LYS A 170 14.55 -9.50 6.50
CA LYS A 170 15.91 -9.11 6.89
C LYS A 170 16.95 -10.11 6.37
N ALA A 171 16.79 -11.40 6.69
CA ALA A 171 17.83 -12.38 6.38
C ALA A 171 17.91 -12.82 4.91
N LYS A 172 16.79 -12.92 4.18
CA LYS A 172 16.81 -13.38 2.77
C LYS A 172 16.74 -12.25 1.76
N LEU A 173 15.90 -11.24 2.00
CA LEU A 173 15.73 -10.09 1.09
C LEU A 173 16.64 -8.91 1.43
N ASN A 174 17.41 -8.99 2.52
CA ASN A 174 18.33 -7.95 2.99
C ASN A 174 17.65 -6.57 3.17
N ILE A 175 16.37 -6.57 3.59
CA ILE A 175 15.64 -5.35 3.88
C ILE A 175 16.08 -4.84 5.25
N SER A 176 16.64 -3.63 5.30
CA SER A 176 17.04 -3.00 6.55
C SER A 176 15.83 -2.76 7.45
N GLU A 177 16.01 -3.00 8.75
CA GLU A 177 15.03 -2.69 9.79
C GLU A 177 14.53 -1.25 9.76
N SER A 178 15.41 -0.30 9.41
CA SER A 178 15.06 1.12 9.29
C SER A 178 14.01 1.41 8.21
N LYS A 179 13.80 0.49 7.26
CA LYS A 179 12.76 0.59 6.25
C LYS A 179 11.40 0.07 6.75
N LEU A 180 11.36 -0.70 7.83
CA LEU A 180 10.17 -1.41 8.27
C LEU A 180 9.37 -0.58 9.29
N GLU A 181 8.10 -0.34 8.97
CA GLU A 181 7.11 0.24 9.89
C GLU A 181 6.01 -0.77 10.15
N ILE A 182 5.54 -0.86 11.40
CA ILE A 182 4.51 -1.83 11.80
C ILE A 182 3.21 -1.08 12.02
N LEU A 183 2.17 -1.45 11.29
CA LEU A 183 0.82 -0.94 11.46
C LEU A 183 -0.11 -2.06 11.88
N ILE A 184 -0.71 -1.93 13.06
CA ILE A 184 -1.75 -2.84 13.54
C ILE A 184 -3.09 -2.23 13.19
N ASN A 185 -3.77 -2.89 12.25
CA ASN A 185 -5.11 -2.54 11.81
C ASN A 185 -6.16 -3.23 12.69
N GLN A 186 -7.39 -2.72 12.69
CA GLN A 186 -8.49 -3.28 13.48
C GLN A 186 -8.15 -3.44 14.98
N PHE A 187 -7.36 -2.53 15.54
CA PHE A 187 -6.89 -2.62 16.92
C PHE A 187 -8.04 -2.45 17.92
N ASP A 188 -8.18 -3.43 18.81
CA ASP A 188 -9.05 -3.41 19.97
C ASP A 188 -8.22 -3.76 21.22
N ALA A 189 -8.14 -2.81 22.16
CA ALA A 189 -7.34 -2.95 23.38
C ALA A 189 -7.88 -4.03 24.34
N SER A 190 -9.11 -4.52 24.14
CA SER A 190 -9.68 -5.62 24.92
C SER A 190 -9.12 -6.99 24.52
N LEU A 191 -8.56 -7.13 23.32
CA LEU A 191 -7.99 -8.38 22.81
C LEU A 191 -6.52 -8.54 23.19
N ILE A 192 -5.73 -7.49 22.99
CA ILE A 192 -4.31 -7.45 23.30
C ILE A 192 -3.88 -5.99 23.51
N THR A 193 -3.02 -5.74 24.50
CA THR A 193 -2.59 -4.38 24.80
C THR A 193 -1.49 -3.91 23.84
N LYS A 194 -1.38 -2.58 23.65
CA LYS A 194 -0.26 -1.99 22.90
C LYS A 194 1.11 -2.39 23.45
N ARG A 195 1.22 -2.54 24.78
CA ARG A 195 2.46 -2.95 25.45
C ARG A 195 2.87 -4.36 25.06
N GLU A 196 1.91 -5.30 25.02
CA GLU A 196 2.18 -6.67 24.59
C GLU A 196 2.59 -6.74 23.13
N ILE A 197 1.94 -5.98 22.25
CA ILE A 197 2.31 -5.90 20.83
C ILE A 197 3.74 -5.35 20.67
N ARG A 198 4.06 -4.25 21.35
CA ARG A 198 5.42 -3.68 21.34
C ARG A 198 6.47 -4.67 21.85
N HIS A 199 6.12 -5.45 22.88
CA HIS A 199 7.00 -6.50 23.38
C HIS A 199 7.19 -7.64 22.38
N ILE A 200 6.16 -8.02 21.61
CA ILE A 200 6.27 -9.05 20.55
C ILE A 200 7.30 -8.63 19.51
N PHE A 201 7.23 -7.40 19.01
CA PHE A 201 8.11 -6.90 17.95
C PHE A 201 9.42 -6.29 18.46
N GLY A 202 9.58 -6.10 19.78
CA GLY A 202 10.73 -5.38 20.35
C GLY A 202 10.86 -3.92 19.89
N LYS A 203 9.76 -3.29 19.45
CA LYS A 203 9.73 -1.92 18.89
C LYS A 203 8.62 -1.09 19.54
N ASP A 204 8.91 0.15 19.90
CA ASP A 204 7.92 1.08 20.47
C ASP A 204 7.11 1.83 19.41
N ASP A 205 7.76 2.17 18.30
CA ASP A 205 7.17 2.90 17.17
C ASP A 205 6.33 1.95 16.31
N ILE A 206 5.10 1.76 16.76
CA ILE A 206 4.04 0.97 16.11
C ILE A 206 2.81 1.85 15.97
N TYR A 207 2.14 1.74 14.83
CA TYR A 207 0.94 2.50 14.48
C TYR A 207 -0.31 1.67 14.72
N PHE A 208 -1.39 2.28 15.22
CA PHE A 208 -2.60 1.55 15.61
C PHE A 208 -3.88 2.17 15.03
N ILE A 209 -4.42 1.55 13.99
CA ILE A 209 -5.72 1.91 13.44
C ILE A 209 -6.80 1.19 14.24
N GLN A 210 -7.71 1.95 14.85
CA GLN A 210 -8.72 1.40 15.75
C GLN A 210 -9.74 0.56 14.98
N GLU A 211 -10.20 -0.53 15.58
CA GLU A 211 -11.36 -1.26 15.06
C GLU A 211 -12.58 -0.34 15.02
N ASN A 212 -13.17 -0.21 13.84
CA ASN A 212 -14.29 0.71 13.64
C ASN A 212 -15.18 0.26 12.48
N LYS A 213 -16.46 0.01 12.78
CA LYS A 213 -17.47 -0.36 11.79
C LYS A 213 -17.57 0.65 10.64
N LYS A 214 -17.36 1.95 10.90
CA LYS A 214 -17.41 2.98 9.86
C LYS A 214 -16.27 2.89 8.86
N ILE A 215 -15.11 2.31 9.23
CA ILE A 215 -14.04 1.99 8.29
C ILE A 215 -14.49 0.85 7.36
N LYS A 216 -15.11 -0.20 7.91
CA LYS A 216 -15.68 -1.31 7.12
C LYS A 216 -16.79 -0.83 6.17
N ASP A 217 -17.69 0.00 6.68
CA ASP A 217 -18.75 0.64 5.88
C ASP A 217 -18.18 1.55 4.77
N SER A 218 -17.00 2.14 4.99
CA SER A 218 -16.31 3.00 4.01
C SER A 218 -15.90 2.20 2.77
N ILE A 219 -15.43 0.96 2.96
CA ILE A 219 -15.03 0.05 1.89
C ILE A 219 -16.26 -0.37 1.08
N ASN A 220 -17.33 -0.79 1.76
CA ASN A 220 -18.59 -1.21 1.11
C ASN A 220 -19.29 -0.10 0.31
N LYS A 221 -18.95 1.16 0.60
CA LYS A 221 -19.47 2.33 -0.11
C LYS A 221 -18.49 2.89 -1.13
N SER A 222 -17.30 2.31 -1.24
CA SER A 222 -16.22 2.83 -2.09
C SER A 222 -15.87 4.30 -1.76
N GLU A 223 -15.97 4.64 -0.48
CA GLU A 223 -15.76 5.99 0.04
C GLU A 223 -14.69 5.95 1.15
N PRO A 224 -13.41 6.19 0.83
CA PRO A 224 -12.29 6.12 1.76
C PRO A 224 -12.53 6.87 3.07
N PHE A 225 -12.23 6.23 4.20
CA PHE A 225 -12.54 6.78 5.53
C PHE A 225 -11.76 8.05 5.84
N VAL A 226 -10.56 8.23 5.26
CA VAL A 226 -9.74 9.45 5.47
C VAL A 226 -10.37 10.71 4.90
N LEU A 227 -11.33 10.60 3.98
CA LEU A 227 -12.06 11.75 3.42
C LEU A 227 -13.24 12.17 4.32
N LYS A 228 -13.44 11.48 5.44
CA LYS A 228 -14.57 11.66 6.36
C LYS A 228 -14.15 12.40 7.63
N ASP A 229 -13.33 13.43 7.52
CA ASP A 229 -12.73 14.18 8.66
C ASP A 229 -13.74 14.71 9.69
N LYS A 230 -14.99 14.94 9.27
CA LYS A 230 -16.07 15.41 10.17
C LYS A 230 -16.67 14.30 11.03
N VAL A 231 -16.31 13.04 10.80
CA VAL A 231 -16.82 11.89 11.54
C VAL A 231 -15.93 11.65 12.76
N ARG A 232 -16.41 12.10 13.93
CA ARG A 232 -15.69 12.02 15.21
C ARG A 232 -15.07 10.64 15.51
N ASP A 233 -15.79 9.57 15.19
CA ASP A 233 -15.35 8.20 15.48
C ASP A 233 -14.13 7.75 14.66
N LEU A 234 -13.89 8.38 13.50
CA LEU A 234 -12.76 8.08 12.62
C LEU A 234 -11.53 8.93 12.95
N ARG A 235 -11.69 9.99 13.72
CA ARG A 235 -10.65 11.01 13.97
C ARG A 235 -9.33 10.41 14.44
N LYS A 236 -9.35 9.52 15.44
CA LYS A 236 -8.13 8.89 15.96
C LYS A 236 -7.39 8.07 14.90
N SER A 237 -8.12 7.34 14.05
CA SER A 237 -7.53 6.54 12.98
C SER A 237 -6.96 7.44 11.87
N ILE A 238 -7.61 8.56 11.58
CA ILE A 238 -7.11 9.56 10.61
C ILE A 238 -5.85 10.23 11.16
N GLU A 239 -5.85 10.68 12.41
CA GLU A 239 -4.67 11.27 13.07
C GLU A 239 -3.48 10.30 13.09
N GLU A 240 -3.73 8.99 13.28
CA GLU A 240 -2.66 7.98 13.24
C GLU A 240 -2.13 7.75 11.80
N VAL A 241 -3.00 7.82 10.78
CA VAL A 241 -2.58 7.82 9.37
C VAL A 241 -1.72 9.04 9.05
N GLU A 242 -2.14 10.24 9.47
CA GLU A 242 -1.38 11.48 9.29
C GLU A 242 -0.02 11.41 9.99
N ARG A 243 0.03 10.87 11.22
CA ARG A 243 1.27 10.63 11.96
C ARG A 243 2.21 9.73 11.17
N LEU A 244 1.72 8.58 10.70
CA LEU A 244 2.53 7.66 9.90
C LEU A 244 3.04 8.32 8.62
N ILE A 245 2.20 9.08 7.92
CA ILE A 245 2.60 9.81 6.71
C ILE A 245 3.74 10.78 7.03
N ASN A 246 3.65 11.56 8.11
CA ASN A 246 4.70 12.50 8.49
C ASN A 246 6.01 11.77 8.85
N ASP A 247 5.93 10.70 9.64
CA ASP A 247 7.10 9.95 10.10
C ASP A 247 7.87 9.30 8.93
N ILE A 248 7.17 8.90 7.85
CA ILE A 248 7.81 8.32 6.65
C ILE A 248 8.15 9.34 5.55
N SER A 249 7.60 10.56 5.64
CA SER A 249 7.81 11.64 4.65
C SER A 249 9.10 12.43 4.89
N ILE A 250 9.69 12.32 6.08
CA ILE A 250 10.98 12.91 6.43
C ILE A 250 12.14 12.10 5.81
#